data_AF-F8GUI5-F1
#
_entry.id   AF-F8GUI5-F1
#
_cell.length_a   1.000
_cell.length_b   1.000
_cell.length_c   1.000
_cell.angle_alpha   90.00
_cell.angle_beta   90.00
_cell.angle_gamma   90.00
#
_symmetry.space_group_name_H-M   'P 1'
#
loop_
_entity.id
_entity.type
_entity.pdbx_description
1 polymer ?
#
loop_
_entity_poly.entity_id
_entity_poly.type
_entity_poly.pdbx_seq_one_letter_code
_entity_poly.pdbx_strand_id
1 'polypeptide(L)'
;MQAYDENFGFQTGAGGISLAVAAALREIMARRGITGSFAAGGITGYLVDMLEQGLFRSLFDVQCFDLRAVDSFRDNPQHQAMSASLYANPWNKGAIVNQLSAMILGAAEVDLDFNVNVTTASNGRIIGGSGGHSDTAAGAELAIVTTRLRAGTVPKIVERVRTVTTPGETVDVVVTEAGIAVNPRRADVKERLISAGIKVVAIEALYDEAKRGLDVKAASASTSGEIVGIVEYRDGTALDVIERVES
;
A
#
# COMPACT_ATOMS: atom_id res chain seq x y z
N MET A 1 -12.70 -12.40 28.14
CA MET A 1 -13.09 -12.10 26.75
C MET A 1 -12.32 -10.85 26.37
N GLN A 2 -11.26 -10.98 25.57
CA GLN A 2 -10.40 -9.85 25.22
C GLN A 2 -11.15 -9.05 24.15
N ALA A 3 -11.56 -7.83 24.47
CA ALA A 3 -12.21 -6.94 23.52
C ALA A 3 -11.20 -6.66 22.40
N TYR A 4 -11.42 -7.25 21.23
CA TYR A 4 -10.74 -6.81 20.02
C TYR A 4 -11.24 -5.39 19.73
N ASP A 5 -10.39 -4.52 19.18
CA ASP A 5 -10.81 -3.16 18.85
C ASP A 5 -11.88 -3.22 17.75
N GLU A 6 -13.16 -3.09 18.13
CA GLU A 6 -14.35 -3.29 17.28
C GLU A 6 -14.60 -2.11 16.32
N ASN A 7 -13.58 -1.29 16.06
CA ASN A 7 -13.75 0.02 15.41
C ASN A 7 -12.60 0.42 14.48
N PHE A 8 -11.96 -0.53 13.79
CA PHE A 8 -10.85 -0.18 12.89
C PHE A 8 -11.32 0.30 11.51
N GLY A 9 -10.54 1.21 10.92
CA GLY A 9 -10.66 1.65 9.53
C GLY A 9 -9.68 0.89 8.62
N PHE A 10 -10.12 0.48 7.44
CA PHE A 10 -9.32 -0.40 6.57
C PHE A 10 -9.26 0.08 5.11
N GLN A 11 -8.07 -0.01 4.50
CA GLN A 11 -7.93 0.13 3.06
C GLN A 11 -7.02 -0.97 2.51
N THR A 12 -7.41 -1.53 1.37
CA THR A 12 -6.60 -2.49 0.61
C THR A 12 -6.59 -2.13 -0.87
N GLY A 13 -5.51 -2.48 -1.57
CA GLY A 13 -5.41 -2.33 -3.02
C GLY A 13 -6.35 -3.27 -3.81
N ALA A 14 -6.55 -2.96 -5.08
CA ALA A 14 -7.47 -3.67 -5.98
C ALA A 14 -6.84 -4.81 -6.79
N GLY A 15 -5.62 -5.26 -6.46
CA GLY A 15 -4.88 -6.23 -7.27
C GLY A 15 -4.18 -7.33 -6.46
N GLY A 16 -4.14 -8.54 -7.03
CA GLY A 16 -3.31 -9.67 -6.63
C GLY A 16 -3.24 -9.93 -5.12
N ILE A 17 -2.14 -9.51 -4.49
CA ILE A 17 -1.84 -9.75 -3.08
C ILE A 17 -2.81 -9.00 -2.16
N SER A 18 -3.12 -7.73 -2.46
CA SER A 18 -4.03 -6.91 -1.64
C SER A 18 -5.46 -7.49 -1.57
N LEU A 19 -5.94 -8.08 -2.67
CA LEU A 19 -7.22 -8.81 -2.69
C LEU A 19 -7.17 -10.09 -1.85
N ALA A 20 -6.05 -10.83 -1.91
CA ALA A 20 -5.86 -12.01 -1.08
C ALA A 20 -5.85 -11.67 0.42
N VAL A 21 -5.30 -10.50 0.79
CA VAL A 21 -5.36 -10.01 2.18
C VAL A 21 -6.80 -9.71 2.60
N ALA A 22 -7.60 -9.07 1.75
CA ALA A 22 -9.02 -8.82 2.04
C ALA A 22 -9.79 -10.13 2.30
N ALA A 23 -9.55 -11.15 1.47
CA ALA A 23 -10.14 -12.47 1.64
C ALA A 23 -9.70 -13.13 2.96
N ALA A 24 -8.42 -13.08 3.31
CA ALA A 24 -7.93 -13.63 4.58
C ALA A 24 -8.51 -12.87 5.80
N LEU A 25 -8.59 -11.54 5.71
CA LEU A 25 -9.17 -10.71 6.75
C LEU A 25 -10.65 -11.04 6.98
N ARG A 26 -11.42 -11.23 5.91
CA ARG A 26 -12.82 -11.67 5.95
C ARG A 26 -12.99 -12.93 6.80
N GLU A 27 -12.20 -13.96 6.53
CA GLU A 27 -12.26 -15.24 7.28
C GLU A 27 -11.86 -15.08 8.75
N ILE A 28 -10.95 -14.16 9.07
CA ILE A 28 -10.56 -13.87 10.45
C ILE A 28 -11.68 -13.13 11.17
N MET A 29 -12.25 -12.10 10.55
CA MET A 29 -13.31 -11.29 11.11
C MET A 29 -14.56 -12.13 11.38
N ALA A 30 -14.99 -12.93 10.41
CA ALA A 30 -16.14 -13.83 10.56
C ALA A 30 -15.94 -14.84 11.69
N ARG A 31 -14.78 -15.50 11.76
CA ARG A 31 -14.49 -16.47 12.82
C ARG A 31 -14.40 -15.85 14.21
N ARG A 32 -13.96 -14.60 14.31
CA ARG A 32 -13.78 -13.90 15.59
C ARG A 32 -14.98 -13.03 15.98
N GLY A 33 -15.98 -12.90 15.12
CA GLY A 33 -17.11 -11.99 15.34
C GLY A 33 -16.69 -10.51 15.40
N ILE A 34 -15.64 -10.12 14.68
CA ILE A 34 -15.12 -8.75 14.66
C ILE A 34 -15.78 -7.99 13.50
N THR A 35 -16.24 -6.77 13.78
CA THR A 35 -16.77 -5.84 12.78
C THR A 35 -15.89 -4.60 12.75
N GLY A 36 -15.43 -4.18 11.58
CA GLY A 36 -14.71 -2.92 11.39
C GLY A 36 -15.67 -1.74 11.23
N SER A 37 -15.21 -0.54 11.56
CA SER A 37 -16.02 0.68 11.38
C SER A 37 -16.30 0.93 9.91
N PHE A 38 -15.25 0.98 9.10
CA PHE A 38 -15.37 1.25 7.68
C PHE A 38 -14.22 0.64 6.87
N ALA A 39 -14.47 0.42 5.58
CA ALA A 39 -13.41 0.32 4.60
C ALA A 39 -13.46 1.50 3.62
N ALA A 40 -12.31 1.96 3.14
CA ALA A 40 -12.22 3.15 2.30
C ALA A 40 -11.24 2.96 1.13
N GLY A 41 -11.31 3.87 0.18
CA GLY A 41 -10.44 3.94 -0.98
C GLY A 41 -11.23 3.73 -2.24
N GLY A 42 -10.64 3.04 -3.22
CA GLY A 42 -11.44 2.54 -4.32
C GLY A 42 -12.01 1.17 -4.00
N ILE A 43 -13.33 1.05 -4.14
CA ILE A 43 -14.06 -0.13 -3.69
C ILE A 43 -14.12 -1.20 -4.78
N THR A 44 -13.92 -2.44 -4.37
CA THR A 44 -14.11 -3.65 -5.20
C THR A 44 -15.31 -4.44 -4.71
N GLY A 45 -15.82 -5.35 -5.53
CA GLY A 45 -16.89 -6.29 -5.15
C GLY A 45 -16.56 -7.10 -3.91
N TYR A 46 -15.28 -7.37 -3.62
CA TYR A 46 -14.88 -8.04 -2.38
C TYR A 46 -15.22 -7.22 -1.13
N LEU A 47 -14.97 -5.91 -1.13
CA LEU A 47 -15.32 -5.04 0.00
C LEU A 47 -16.83 -4.85 0.10
N VAL A 48 -17.55 -4.86 -1.02
CA VAL A 48 -19.02 -4.90 -1.05
C VAL A 48 -19.54 -6.16 -0.36
N ASP A 49 -19.01 -7.33 -0.69
CA ASP A 49 -19.44 -8.59 -0.08
C ASP A 49 -19.15 -8.59 1.44
N MET A 50 -18.03 -8.00 1.87
CA MET A 50 -17.73 -7.83 3.29
C MET A 50 -18.68 -6.86 3.99
N LEU A 51 -19.10 -5.78 3.33
CA LEU A 51 -20.14 -4.87 3.84
C LEU A 51 -21.47 -5.60 4.01
N GLU A 52 -21.93 -6.33 3.00
CA GLU A 52 -23.22 -7.04 3.04
C GLU A 52 -23.23 -8.19 4.07
N GLN A 53 -22.07 -8.77 4.37
CA GLN A 53 -21.89 -9.75 5.46
C GLN A 53 -21.80 -9.10 6.85
N GLY A 54 -21.90 -7.77 6.94
CA GLY A 54 -21.82 -7.02 8.20
C GLY A 54 -20.42 -6.99 8.81
N LEU A 55 -19.37 -7.29 8.03
CA LEU A 55 -17.98 -7.25 8.51
C LEU A 55 -17.44 -5.82 8.56
N PHE A 56 -17.98 -4.91 7.75
CA PHE A 56 -17.79 -3.47 7.89
C PHE A 56 -19.15 -2.79 8.04
N ARG A 57 -19.21 -1.70 8.81
CA ARG A 57 -20.47 -0.94 8.97
C ARG A 57 -20.72 0.04 7.82
N SER A 58 -19.67 0.48 7.14
CA SER A 58 -19.77 1.41 6.01
C SER A 58 -18.60 1.24 5.03
N LEU A 59 -18.82 1.67 3.79
CA LEU A 59 -17.76 1.88 2.81
C LEU A 59 -17.68 3.37 2.48
N PHE A 60 -16.48 3.92 2.36
CA PHE A 60 -16.24 5.26 1.80
C PHE A 60 -15.52 5.13 0.47
N ASP A 61 -16.19 5.48 -0.62
CA ASP A 61 -15.74 5.20 -1.98
C ASP A 61 -15.41 6.47 -2.76
N VAL A 62 -14.14 6.59 -3.17
CA VAL A 62 -13.66 7.65 -4.08
C VAL A 62 -13.64 7.18 -5.53
N GLN A 63 -13.65 5.87 -5.76
CA GLN A 63 -13.55 5.24 -7.06
C GLN A 63 -13.98 3.77 -7.03
N CYS A 64 -15.09 3.42 -7.70
CA CYS A 64 -15.41 2.01 -7.94
C CYS A 64 -14.39 1.35 -8.89
N PHE A 65 -13.83 0.21 -8.51
CA PHE A 65 -12.88 -0.56 -9.34
C PHE A 65 -13.55 -1.64 -10.20
N ASP A 66 -14.81 -1.99 -9.93
CA ASP A 66 -15.58 -2.96 -10.70
C ASP A 66 -17.09 -2.64 -10.69
N LEU A 67 -17.85 -3.33 -11.57
CA LEU A 67 -19.29 -3.10 -11.70
C LEU A 67 -20.08 -3.49 -10.46
N ARG A 68 -19.57 -4.42 -9.65
CA ARG A 68 -20.21 -4.82 -8.40
C ARG A 68 -20.16 -3.69 -7.37
N ALA A 69 -19.01 -3.00 -7.29
CA ALA A 69 -18.87 -1.77 -6.52
C ALA A 69 -19.81 -0.68 -7.04
N VAL A 70 -19.93 -0.49 -8.35
CA VAL A 70 -20.87 0.48 -8.95
C VAL A 70 -22.32 0.20 -8.56
N ASP A 71 -22.78 -1.04 -8.66
CA ASP A 71 -24.15 -1.40 -8.28
C ASP A 71 -24.40 -1.17 -6.78
N SER A 72 -23.45 -1.55 -5.92
CA SER A 72 -23.54 -1.29 -4.49
C SER A 72 -23.54 0.20 -4.16
N PHE A 73 -22.70 0.99 -4.83
CA PHE A 73 -22.62 2.44 -4.66
C PHE A 73 -23.95 3.13 -5.02
N ARG A 74 -24.67 2.61 -6.02
CA ARG A 74 -25.99 3.10 -6.41
C ARG A 74 -27.07 2.78 -5.37
N ASP A 75 -27.05 1.55 -4.84
CA ASP A 75 -28.22 0.97 -4.17
C ASP A 75 -28.07 0.80 -2.65
N ASN A 76 -26.84 0.71 -2.12
CA ASN A 76 -26.59 0.41 -0.70
C ASN A 76 -26.32 1.70 0.09
N PRO A 77 -27.20 2.09 1.05
CA PRO A 77 -27.03 3.33 1.83
C PRO A 77 -25.87 3.28 2.82
N GLN A 78 -25.21 2.14 3.02
CA GLN A 78 -23.97 2.05 3.82
C GLN A 78 -22.71 2.20 2.94
N HIS A 79 -22.87 2.28 1.62
CA HIS A 79 -21.81 2.57 0.67
C HIS A 79 -21.86 4.06 0.32
N GLN A 80 -20.97 4.82 0.95
CA GLN A 80 -20.96 6.28 0.92
C GLN A 80 -19.99 6.81 -0.13
N ALA A 81 -20.43 7.79 -0.91
CA ALA A 81 -19.57 8.54 -1.80
C ALA A 81 -18.60 9.43 -1.00
N MET A 82 -17.34 9.51 -1.44
CA MET A 82 -16.40 10.54 -0.98
C MET A 82 -15.69 11.22 -2.15
N SER A 83 -15.48 12.53 -2.04
CA SER A 83 -14.62 13.24 -2.99
C SER A 83 -13.15 12.92 -2.73
N ALA A 84 -12.28 13.11 -3.73
CA ALA A 84 -10.83 13.02 -3.53
C ALA A 84 -10.32 13.97 -2.42
N SER A 85 -10.97 15.14 -2.25
CA SER A 85 -10.62 16.07 -1.18
C SER A 85 -11.03 15.58 0.20
N LEU A 86 -12.16 14.88 0.34
CA LEU A 86 -12.53 14.22 1.60
C LEU A 86 -11.68 12.98 1.85
N TYR A 87 -11.26 12.30 0.79
CA TYR A 87 -10.43 11.11 0.88
C TYR A 87 -9.04 11.44 1.45
N ALA A 88 -8.23 12.21 0.72
CA ALA A 88 -6.78 12.18 0.89
C ALA A 88 -6.08 13.56 0.96
N ASN A 89 -6.81 14.66 0.75
CA ASN A 89 -6.22 16.01 0.74
C ASN A 89 -5.58 16.37 2.10
N PRO A 90 -4.26 16.62 2.18
CA PRO A 90 -3.58 16.93 3.45
C PRO A 90 -4.01 18.27 4.06
N TRP A 91 -4.61 19.16 3.27
CA TRP A 91 -5.15 20.44 3.74
C TRP A 91 -6.60 20.34 4.21
N ASN A 92 -7.20 19.15 4.18
CA ASN A 92 -8.52 18.90 4.72
C ASN A 92 -8.44 18.41 6.18
N LYS A 93 -9.12 19.12 7.08
CA LYS A 93 -9.19 18.79 8.53
C LYS A 93 -9.82 17.42 8.82
N GLY A 94 -10.54 16.84 7.86
CA GLY A 94 -11.26 15.57 8.02
C GLY A 94 -10.92 14.52 6.96
N ALA A 95 -9.71 14.52 6.40
CA ALA A 95 -9.31 13.53 5.41
C ALA A 95 -9.48 12.09 5.95
N ILE A 96 -10.22 11.24 5.23
CA ILE A 96 -10.54 9.87 5.64
C ILE A 96 -9.29 9.01 5.80
N VAL A 97 -8.25 9.25 5.01
CA VAL A 97 -6.97 8.52 5.14
C VAL A 97 -6.36 8.64 6.54
N ASN A 98 -6.62 9.72 7.28
CA ASN A 98 -6.13 9.93 8.65
C ASN A 98 -6.94 9.16 9.71
N GLN A 99 -8.00 8.46 9.31
CA GLN A 99 -8.82 7.60 10.18
C GLN A 99 -8.59 6.11 9.88
N LEU A 100 -7.66 5.78 8.98
CA LEU A 100 -7.32 4.40 8.66
C LEU A 100 -6.47 3.79 9.78
N SER A 101 -6.91 2.68 10.34
CA SER A 101 -6.08 1.88 11.25
C SER A 101 -5.05 1.07 10.48
N ALA A 102 -5.37 0.62 9.27
CA ALA A 102 -4.42 -0.08 8.41
C ALA A 102 -4.63 0.23 6.93
N MET A 103 -3.52 0.43 6.22
CA MET A 103 -3.47 0.44 4.76
C MET A 103 -2.60 -0.70 4.25
N ILE A 104 -3.04 -1.33 3.16
CA ILE A 104 -2.31 -2.45 2.52
C ILE A 104 -2.24 -2.25 1.01
N LEU A 105 -1.09 -1.81 0.51
CA LEU A 105 -0.88 -1.54 -0.92
C LEU A 105 0.27 -2.36 -1.50
N GLY A 106 0.40 -2.29 -2.83
CA GLY A 106 1.48 -2.93 -3.58
C GLY A 106 2.55 -1.94 -4.01
N ALA A 107 3.73 -2.45 -4.34
CA ALA A 107 4.86 -1.67 -4.85
C ALA A 107 5.35 -2.19 -6.21
N ALA A 108 5.92 -1.32 -7.04
CA ALA A 108 6.78 -1.73 -8.15
C ALA A 108 8.19 -2.06 -7.63
N GLU A 109 8.77 -1.17 -6.82
CA GLU A 109 10.03 -1.37 -6.10
C GLU A 109 9.92 -0.84 -4.67
N VAL A 110 10.69 -1.43 -3.76
CA VAL A 110 10.92 -0.96 -2.39
C VAL A 110 12.42 -0.99 -2.13
N ASP A 111 12.97 0.06 -1.54
CA ASP A 111 14.39 0.10 -1.18
C ASP A 111 14.69 -0.15 0.29
N LEU A 112 15.98 -0.14 0.63
CA LEU A 112 16.48 -0.39 1.98
C LEU A 112 16.08 0.71 2.97
N ASP A 113 15.76 1.91 2.49
CA ASP A 113 15.25 3.01 3.29
C ASP A 113 13.71 3.01 3.35
N PHE A 114 13.07 1.93 2.89
CA PHE A 114 11.61 1.74 2.82
C PHE A 114 10.90 2.68 1.84
N ASN A 115 11.63 3.43 1.00
CA ASN A 115 10.98 4.22 -0.05
C ASN A 115 10.32 3.29 -1.05
N VAL A 116 9.17 3.72 -1.57
CA VAL A 116 8.36 2.93 -2.49
C VAL A 116 8.23 3.65 -3.82
N ASN A 117 8.43 2.88 -4.89
CA ASN A 117 8.12 3.27 -6.25
C ASN A 117 6.86 2.55 -6.71
N VAL A 118 5.88 3.32 -7.21
CA VAL A 118 4.72 2.81 -7.96
C VAL A 118 4.56 3.50 -9.32
N THR A 119 5.49 4.39 -9.68
CA THR A 119 5.36 5.30 -10.82
C THR A 119 6.10 4.78 -12.05
N THR A 120 7.30 4.24 -11.89
CA THR A 120 8.15 3.76 -13.01
C THR A 120 8.45 2.27 -12.90
N ALA A 121 8.52 1.58 -14.04
CA ALA A 121 9.05 0.22 -14.12
C ALA A 121 10.59 0.19 -14.05
N SER A 122 11.15 -1.02 -13.97
CA SER A 122 12.61 -1.25 -13.97
C SER A 122 13.33 -0.72 -15.21
N ASN A 123 12.65 -0.67 -16.36
CA ASN A 123 13.16 -0.04 -17.58
C ASN A 123 13.01 1.49 -17.60
N GLY A 124 12.57 2.09 -16.50
CA GLY A 124 12.41 3.53 -16.33
C GLY A 124 11.22 4.17 -17.01
N ARG A 125 10.37 3.40 -17.70
CA ARG A 125 9.14 3.93 -18.29
C ARG A 125 8.10 4.14 -17.20
N ILE A 126 7.33 5.22 -17.33
CA ILE A 126 6.16 5.48 -16.48
C ILE A 126 5.11 4.40 -16.74
N ILE A 127 4.62 3.77 -15.67
CA ILE A 127 3.63 2.68 -15.73
C ILE A 127 2.33 2.97 -15.00
N GLY A 128 2.28 4.06 -14.24
CA GLY A 128 1.12 4.41 -13.43
C GLY A 128 1.24 5.80 -12.84
N GLY A 129 0.27 6.17 -12.01
CA GLY A 129 0.31 7.38 -11.20
C GLY A 129 0.53 7.03 -9.72
N SER A 130 0.91 8.04 -8.92
CA SER A 130 1.04 7.91 -7.46
C SER A 130 -0.25 7.42 -6.80
N GLY A 131 -1.40 7.84 -7.33
CA GLY A 131 -2.71 7.58 -6.72
C GLY A 131 -2.76 8.15 -5.29
N GLY A 132 -3.46 7.47 -4.40
CA GLY A 132 -3.44 7.77 -2.95
C GLY A 132 -2.37 6.99 -2.18
N HIS A 133 -1.33 6.46 -2.84
CA HIS A 133 -0.35 5.58 -2.19
C HIS A 133 0.39 6.32 -1.06
N SER A 134 0.96 7.49 -1.37
CA SER A 134 1.65 8.33 -0.37
C SER A 134 0.69 8.92 0.66
N ASP A 135 -0.54 9.26 0.26
CA ASP A 135 -1.54 9.83 1.16
C ASP A 135 -1.99 8.85 2.24
N THR A 136 -2.25 7.61 1.84
CA THR A 136 -2.73 6.57 2.76
C THR A 136 -1.61 6.05 3.64
N ALA A 137 -0.39 5.93 3.11
CA ALA A 137 0.79 5.62 3.91
C ALA A 137 1.04 6.69 4.98
N ALA A 138 0.93 7.97 4.62
CA ALA A 138 1.11 9.07 5.57
C ALA A 138 -0.04 9.25 6.58
N GLY A 139 -1.26 8.80 6.23
CA GLY A 139 -2.45 8.97 7.08
C GLY A 139 -2.76 7.78 8.00
N ALA A 140 -2.41 6.55 7.60
CA ALA A 140 -2.79 5.35 8.33
C ALA A 140 -1.94 5.13 9.59
N GLU A 141 -2.52 4.52 10.62
CA GLU A 141 -1.78 4.13 11.84
C GLU A 141 -0.76 3.00 11.59
N LEU A 142 -1.08 2.13 10.62
CA LEU A 142 -0.23 1.03 10.18
C LEU A 142 -0.20 0.95 8.65
N ALA A 143 0.93 1.33 8.07
CA ALA A 143 1.20 1.31 6.65
C ALA A 143 1.96 0.04 6.21
N ILE A 144 1.27 -0.85 5.49
CA ILE A 144 1.83 -2.12 5.02
C ILE A 144 1.96 -2.11 3.50
N VAL A 145 3.18 -2.32 3.03
CA VAL A 145 3.48 -2.53 1.62
C VAL A 145 3.72 -4.00 1.37
N THR A 146 3.00 -4.56 0.41
CA THR A 146 3.11 -5.97 0.02
C THR A 146 3.74 -6.06 -1.37
N THR A 147 4.73 -6.93 -1.53
CA THR A 147 5.32 -7.19 -2.84
C THR A 147 5.91 -8.58 -2.89
N ARG A 148 6.13 -9.10 -4.11
CA ARG A 148 7.02 -10.24 -4.28
C ARG A 148 8.47 -9.79 -4.18
N LEU A 149 9.40 -10.70 -3.92
CA LEU A 149 10.83 -10.37 -4.04
C LEU A 149 11.23 -10.05 -5.49
N ARG A 150 10.55 -10.67 -6.47
CA ARG A 150 10.87 -10.54 -7.89
C ARG A 150 9.62 -10.54 -8.78
N ALA A 151 9.75 -9.91 -9.94
CA ALA A 151 8.89 -10.11 -11.11
C ALA A 151 9.74 -10.75 -12.23
N GLY A 152 9.69 -12.08 -12.33
CA GLY A 152 10.61 -12.82 -13.21
C GLY A 152 12.06 -12.66 -12.72
N THR A 153 12.92 -12.09 -13.57
CA THR A 153 14.32 -11.78 -13.24
C THR A 153 14.52 -10.37 -12.67
N VAL A 154 13.45 -9.58 -12.53
CA VAL A 154 13.52 -8.21 -12.01
C VAL A 154 13.34 -8.22 -10.49
N PRO A 155 14.34 -7.84 -9.69
CA PRO A 155 14.18 -7.69 -8.25
C PRO A 155 13.25 -6.52 -7.94
N LYS A 156 12.42 -6.67 -6.90
CA LYS A 156 11.50 -5.62 -6.43
C LYS A 156 11.93 -5.05 -5.08
N ILE A 157 12.77 -5.76 -4.33
CA ILE A 157 13.52 -5.19 -3.22
C ILE A 157 14.89 -4.80 -3.77
N VAL A 158 15.20 -3.52 -3.74
CA VAL A 158 16.37 -2.92 -4.42
C VAL A 158 17.20 -2.10 -3.44
N GLU A 159 18.39 -1.68 -3.83
CA GLU A 159 19.23 -0.83 -2.98
C GLU A 159 18.67 0.59 -2.86
N ARG A 160 18.18 1.15 -3.98
CA ARG A 160 17.49 2.43 -4.07
C ARG A 160 16.41 2.33 -5.13
N VAL A 161 15.22 2.85 -4.85
CA VAL A 161 14.16 2.87 -5.86
C VAL A 161 14.50 3.84 -6.98
N ARG A 162 13.99 3.57 -8.20
CA ARG A 162 14.21 4.48 -9.32
C ARG A 162 13.49 5.82 -9.16
N THR A 163 12.30 5.78 -8.59
CA THR A 163 11.45 6.96 -8.40
C THR A 163 10.76 6.86 -7.06
N VAL A 164 11.09 7.77 -6.14
CA VAL A 164 10.45 7.83 -4.83
C VAL A 164 9.03 8.37 -5.01
N THR A 165 8.04 7.49 -4.85
CA THR A 165 6.62 7.88 -4.88
C THR A 165 6.05 8.02 -3.47
N THR A 166 6.50 7.18 -2.54
CA THR A 166 6.12 7.25 -1.12
C THR A 166 7.39 7.21 -0.27
N PRO A 167 7.64 8.24 0.56
CA PRO A 167 8.79 8.29 1.44
C PRO A 167 8.76 7.15 2.45
N GLY A 168 9.90 6.50 2.67
CA GLY A 168 9.99 5.36 3.57
C GLY A 168 9.69 5.68 5.04
N GLU A 169 9.76 6.93 5.45
CA GLU A 169 9.33 7.36 6.79
C GLU A 169 7.83 7.19 7.05
N THR A 170 7.03 7.00 6.00
CA THR A 170 5.58 6.75 6.07
C THR A 170 5.22 5.28 5.84
N VAL A 171 6.20 4.40 5.66
CA VAL A 171 6.00 2.96 5.45
C VAL A 171 6.48 2.21 6.68
N ASP A 172 5.57 1.50 7.33
CA ASP A 172 5.88 0.81 8.59
C ASP A 172 6.38 -0.62 8.37
N VAL A 173 5.79 -1.34 7.41
CA VAL A 173 6.04 -2.76 7.22
C VAL A 173 6.09 -3.11 5.74
N VAL A 174 7.08 -3.92 5.36
CA VAL A 174 7.19 -4.54 4.03
C VAL A 174 6.99 -6.05 4.17
N VAL A 175 6.03 -6.61 3.45
CA VAL A 175 5.69 -8.04 3.47
C VAL A 175 5.97 -8.66 2.11
N THR A 176 6.73 -9.74 2.12
CA THR A 176 7.07 -10.55 0.95
C THR A 176 6.86 -12.03 1.22
N GLU A 177 6.97 -12.86 0.19
CA GLU A 177 6.97 -14.32 0.31
C GLU A 177 8.16 -14.86 1.12
N ALA A 178 9.24 -14.09 1.29
CA ALA A 178 10.43 -14.51 2.03
C ALA A 178 10.49 -13.98 3.47
N GLY A 179 9.60 -13.06 3.84
CA GLY A 179 9.52 -12.54 5.21
C GLY A 179 8.91 -11.15 5.32
N ILE A 180 8.87 -10.69 6.57
CA ILE A 180 8.32 -9.40 6.98
C ILE A 180 9.47 -8.54 7.50
N ALA A 181 9.69 -7.39 6.86
CA ALA A 181 10.60 -6.37 7.35
C ALA A 181 9.79 -5.24 7.99
N VAL A 182 10.20 -4.80 9.18
CA VAL A 182 9.57 -3.69 9.90
C VAL A 182 10.53 -2.52 9.89
N ASN A 183 10.03 -1.34 9.55
CA ASN A 183 10.80 -0.12 9.54
C ASN A 183 11.39 0.13 10.94
N PRO A 184 12.70 0.40 11.06
CA PRO A 184 13.34 0.70 12.35
C PRO A 184 12.65 1.82 13.16
N ARG A 185 11.93 2.73 12.50
CA ARG A 185 11.12 3.79 13.14
C ARG A 185 9.92 3.26 13.91
N ARG A 186 9.54 1.99 13.72
CA ARG A 186 8.37 1.32 14.32
C ARG A 186 8.77 0.16 15.23
N ALA A 187 9.61 0.46 16.23
CA ALA A 187 10.01 -0.52 17.24
C ALA A 187 8.79 -1.13 17.96
N ASP A 188 7.73 -0.34 18.17
CA ASP A 188 6.45 -0.78 18.73
C ASP A 188 5.81 -1.91 17.92
N VAL A 189 5.76 -1.77 16.59
CA VAL A 189 5.21 -2.78 15.68
C VAL A 189 6.09 -4.02 15.67
N LYS A 190 7.42 -3.83 15.60
CA LYS A 190 8.38 -4.93 15.61
C LYS A 190 8.24 -5.81 16.85
N GLU A 191 8.19 -5.20 18.04
CA GLU A 191 8.03 -5.90 19.32
C GLU A 191 6.71 -6.66 19.39
N ARG A 192 5.61 -6.06 18.95
CA ARG A 192 4.28 -6.70 18.91
C ARG A 192 4.28 -7.92 17.99
N LEU A 193 4.87 -7.82 16.80
CA LEU A 193 4.96 -8.94 15.86
C LEU A 193 5.81 -10.08 16.43
N ILE A 194 6.99 -9.78 16.98
CA ILE A 194 7.87 -10.79 17.58
C ILE A 194 7.18 -11.48 18.77
N SER A 195 6.51 -10.71 19.63
CA SER A 195 5.77 -11.24 20.78
C SER A 195 4.59 -12.13 20.35
N ALA A 196 4.00 -11.86 19.19
CA ALA A 196 2.98 -12.70 18.57
C ALA A 196 3.55 -13.94 17.85
N GLY A 197 4.86 -14.18 17.92
CA GLY A 197 5.53 -15.32 17.27
C GLY A 197 5.76 -15.13 15.76
N ILE A 198 5.62 -13.91 15.25
CA ILE A 198 5.84 -13.58 13.84
C ILE A 198 7.33 -13.29 13.62
N LYS A 199 7.95 -14.02 12.69
CA LYS A 199 9.34 -13.81 12.31
C LYS A 199 9.50 -12.50 11.53
N VAL A 200 10.25 -11.56 12.11
CA VAL A 200 10.68 -10.32 11.46
C VAL A 200 12.12 -10.47 10.98
N VAL A 201 12.41 -10.01 9.77
CA VAL A 201 13.74 -9.99 9.16
C VAL A 201 14.19 -8.55 8.88
N ALA A 202 15.49 -8.36 8.65
CA ALA A 202 16.01 -7.09 8.16
C ALA A 202 15.63 -6.89 6.67
N ILE A 203 15.45 -5.65 6.23
CA ILE A 203 15.09 -5.36 4.82
C ILE A 203 16.24 -5.77 3.87
N GLU A 204 17.48 -5.70 4.35
CA GLU A 204 18.69 -6.16 3.68
C GLU A 204 18.66 -7.67 3.40
N ALA A 205 18.06 -8.47 4.28
CA ALA A 205 17.89 -9.91 4.05
C ALA A 205 16.90 -10.18 2.90
N LEU A 206 15.86 -9.34 2.78
CA LEU A 206 14.93 -9.41 1.65
C LEU A 206 15.62 -8.95 0.35
N TYR A 207 16.45 -7.91 0.40
CA TYR A 207 17.28 -7.47 -0.73
C TYR A 207 18.26 -8.54 -1.21
N ASP A 208 19.01 -9.16 -0.28
CA ASP A 208 19.97 -10.21 -0.59
C ASP A 208 19.30 -11.43 -1.23
N GLU A 209 18.14 -11.84 -0.72
CA GLU A 209 17.34 -12.90 -1.33
C GLU A 209 16.77 -12.46 -2.68
N ALA A 210 16.32 -11.21 -2.82
CA ALA A 210 15.79 -10.68 -4.09
C ALA A 210 16.85 -10.65 -5.20
N LYS A 211 18.13 -10.42 -4.90
CA LYS A 211 19.22 -10.40 -5.90
C LYS A 211 19.91 -11.75 -6.14
N ARG A 212 19.66 -12.75 -5.30
CA ARG A 212 20.38 -14.05 -5.35
C ARG A 212 20.33 -14.70 -6.74
N GLY A 213 21.49 -14.90 -7.36
CA GLY A 213 21.60 -15.52 -8.68
C GLY A 213 21.17 -14.62 -9.84
N LEU A 214 21.09 -13.30 -9.63
CA LEU A 214 20.85 -12.30 -10.68
C LEU A 214 22.09 -11.43 -10.88
N ASP A 215 22.34 -11.03 -12.13
CA ASP A 215 23.29 -9.96 -12.43
C ASP A 215 22.55 -8.60 -12.38
N VAL A 216 22.44 -8.03 -11.18
CA VAL A 216 21.62 -6.83 -10.93
C VAL A 216 22.20 -5.58 -11.60
N LYS A 217 23.52 -5.55 -11.88
CA LYS A 217 24.17 -4.39 -12.53
C LYS A 217 23.69 -4.18 -13.98
N ALA A 218 23.18 -5.22 -14.62
CA ALA A 218 22.68 -5.14 -15.99
C ALA A 218 21.24 -4.57 -16.10
N ALA A 219 20.56 -4.33 -14.98
CA ALA A 219 19.10 -4.11 -14.97
C ALA A 219 18.64 -2.65 -14.95
N SER A 220 19.51 -1.66 -14.67
CA SER A 220 19.10 -0.24 -14.62
C SER A 220 19.30 0.44 -15.98
N ALA A 221 18.20 0.86 -16.61
CA ALA A 221 18.25 1.64 -17.84
C ALA A 221 18.93 3.01 -17.61
N SER A 222 19.86 3.37 -18.49
CA SER A 222 20.54 4.67 -18.47
C SER A 222 19.54 5.81 -18.72
N THR A 223 19.87 6.97 -18.17
CA THR A 223 19.09 8.20 -18.33
C THR A 223 19.92 9.27 -19.02
N SER A 224 19.25 10.10 -19.81
CA SER A 224 19.87 11.22 -20.51
C SER A 224 20.03 12.48 -19.64
N GLY A 225 19.52 12.47 -18.41
CA GLY A 225 19.45 13.65 -17.52
C GLY A 225 18.34 14.66 -17.85
N GLU A 226 17.61 14.49 -18.96
CA GLU A 226 16.44 15.34 -19.26
C GLU A 226 15.28 15.01 -18.32
N ILE A 227 14.80 15.98 -17.57
CA ILE A 227 13.64 15.83 -16.68
C ILE A 227 12.35 15.79 -17.52
N VAL A 228 11.59 14.70 -17.41
CA VAL A 228 10.30 14.49 -18.09
C VAL A 228 9.11 14.45 -17.14
N GLY A 229 9.35 14.47 -15.82
CA GLY A 229 8.30 14.55 -14.81
C GLY A 229 8.85 14.98 -13.46
N ILE A 230 7.99 15.61 -12.66
CA ILE A 230 8.26 15.95 -11.26
C ILE A 230 7.27 15.15 -10.41
N VAL A 231 7.79 14.45 -9.41
CA VAL A 231 6.98 13.78 -8.40
C VAL A 231 6.75 14.79 -7.27
N GLU A 232 5.55 15.36 -7.22
CA GLU A 232 5.12 16.21 -6.12
C GLU A 232 4.64 15.34 -4.95
N TYR A 233 5.13 15.62 -3.74
CA TYR A 233 4.59 15.01 -2.54
C TYR A 233 3.24 15.64 -2.18
N ARG A 234 2.47 14.97 -1.31
CA ARG A 234 1.10 15.38 -0.97
C ARG A 234 0.99 16.83 -0.46
N ASP A 235 2.04 17.36 0.16
CA ASP A 235 2.09 18.72 0.70
C ASP A 235 2.49 19.80 -0.32
N GLY A 236 2.75 19.42 -1.57
CA GLY A 236 3.16 20.33 -2.65
C GLY A 236 4.68 20.48 -2.82
N THR A 237 5.50 19.79 -2.01
CA THR A 237 6.96 19.81 -2.18
C THR A 237 7.41 18.87 -3.30
N ALA A 238 8.51 19.20 -3.99
CA ALA A 238 9.10 18.30 -4.97
C ALA A 238 9.84 17.15 -4.26
N LEU A 239 9.32 15.93 -4.40
CA LEU A 239 9.88 14.72 -3.78
C LEU A 239 11.01 14.12 -4.61
N ASP A 240 10.79 14.02 -5.92
CA ASP A 240 11.71 13.39 -6.86
C ASP A 240 11.47 13.88 -8.30
N VAL A 241 12.34 13.50 -9.22
CA VAL A 241 12.20 13.77 -10.65
C VAL A 241 12.28 12.48 -11.46
N ILE A 242 11.59 12.46 -12.59
CA ILE A 242 11.65 11.36 -13.55
C ILE A 242 12.48 11.84 -14.74
N GLU A 243 13.59 11.14 -15.00
CA GLU A 243 14.46 11.42 -16.14
C GLU A 243 14.13 10.57 -17.36
N ARG A 244 14.33 11.12 -18.56
CA ARG A 244 14.16 10.42 -19.83
C ARG A 244 15.14 9.26 -19.94
N VAL A 245 14.58 8.07 -20.15
CA VAL A 245 15.33 6.84 -20.46
C VAL A 245 15.97 6.94 -21.83
N GLU A 246 17.23 6.52 -21.95
CA GLU A 246 17.91 6.42 -23.25
C GLU A 246 17.32 5.26 -24.08
N SER A 247 17.14 5.51 -25.38
CA SER A 247 16.55 4.55 -26.34
C SER A 247 17.51 3.42 -26.71
#